data_AF-C6BWH1-F1
#
_entry.id   AF-C6BWH1-F1
#
_cell.length_a   1.000
_cell.length_b   1.000
_cell.length_c   1.000
_cell.angle_alpha   90.00
_cell.angle_beta   90.00
_cell.angle_gamma   90.00
#
_symmetry.space_group_name_H-M   'P 1'
#
loop_
_entity.id
_entity.type
_entity.pdbx_description
1 polymer ?
#
loop_
_entity_poly.entity_id
_entity_poly.type
_entity_poly.pdbx_seq_one_letter_code
_entity_poly.pdbx_strand_id
1 'polypeptide(L)'
;MKNEEAILERLDRLEENIAFLTERARATEELKQDLTPIMHDGFKVLMNEFGSIEHGFQLEDLTAFIKKAMLSINNMTYMLDKLEDAIDLWKTIEPLMHSSVPQLIEYLDELEQRGVFETYRAMIDIRAKVAETYGVENIRNMGDSFVFLIGMLEKLGDPKVRMMIEGAANAFSELDLTKVEATGPIGLVKGMASQDAKRGLGIMLEMTKTLGTIGLEVPKVDEVAARKAEAVSEKNK
;
A
#
# COMPACT_ATOMS: atom_id res chain seq x y z
N MET A 1 -27.76 82.10 43.63
CA MET A 1 -26.44 81.67 44.14
C MET A 1 -26.21 80.16 43.92
N LYS A 2 -26.79 79.22 44.70
CA LYS A 2 -26.50 77.77 44.51
C LYS A 2 -26.91 77.15 43.16
N ASN A 3 -27.95 77.68 42.50
CA ASN A 3 -28.44 77.14 41.22
C ASN A 3 -27.67 77.69 40.01
N GLU A 4 -27.08 78.88 40.11
CA GLU A 4 -26.33 79.50 39.01
C GLU A 4 -24.96 78.83 38.86
N GLU A 5 -24.29 78.54 39.98
CA GLU A 5 -23.02 77.80 39.97
C GLU A 5 -23.19 76.37 39.43
N ALA A 6 -24.28 75.67 39.78
CA ALA A 6 -24.57 74.34 39.26
C ALA A 6 -24.95 74.32 37.77
N ILE A 7 -25.47 75.43 37.23
CA ILE A 7 -25.76 75.59 35.81
C ILE A 7 -24.47 75.89 35.03
N LEU A 8 -23.60 76.75 35.57
CA LEU A 8 -22.29 77.06 35.00
C LEU A 8 -21.41 75.81 34.93
N GLU A 9 -21.34 75.02 36.01
CA GLU A 9 -20.56 73.77 36.02
C GLU A 9 -21.07 72.73 34.99
N ARG A 10 -22.38 72.70 34.73
CA ARG A 10 -22.97 71.84 33.69
C ARG A 10 -22.71 72.37 32.28
N LEU A 11 -22.70 73.69 32.11
CA LEU A 11 -22.33 74.34 30.85
C LEU A 11 -20.86 74.11 30.53
N ASP A 12 -19.97 74.25 31.50
CA ASP A 12 -18.54 73.99 31.35
C ASP A 12 -18.27 72.53 30.97
N ARG A 13 -18.94 71.56 31.61
CA ARG A 13 -18.86 70.14 31.20
C ARG A 13 -19.43 69.87 29.82
N LEU A 14 -20.49 70.58 29.42
CA LEU A 14 -21.05 70.42 28.07
C LEU A 14 -20.10 71.01 27.03
N GLU A 15 -19.45 72.13 27.32
CA GLU A 15 -18.46 72.76 26.46
C GLU A 15 -17.22 71.88 26.29
N GLU A 16 -16.72 71.27 27.38
CA GLU A 16 -15.61 70.31 27.33
C GLU A 16 -15.95 69.05 26.51
N ASN A 17 -17.16 68.51 26.67
CA ASN A 17 -17.63 67.37 25.88
C ASN A 17 -17.81 67.75 24.39
N ILE A 18 -18.30 68.95 24.09
CA ILE A 18 -18.46 69.44 22.71
C ILE A 18 -17.09 69.68 22.07
N ALA A 19 -16.12 70.23 22.81
CA ALA A 19 -14.76 70.44 22.31
C ALA A 19 -14.09 69.11 21.91
N PHE A 20 -14.18 68.09 22.78
CA PHE A 20 -13.66 66.75 22.50
C PHE A 20 -14.35 66.06 21.31
N LEU A 21 -15.67 66.23 21.18
CA LEU A 21 -16.42 65.70 20.03
C LEU A 21 -16.07 66.44 18.73
N THR A 22 -15.81 67.74 18.80
CA THR A 22 -15.42 68.56 17.64
C THR A 22 -14.03 68.18 17.14
N GLU A 23 -13.09 67.91 18.05
CA GLU A 23 -11.73 67.47 17.70
C GLU A 23 -11.74 66.09 17.02
N ARG A 24 -12.53 65.15 17.54
CA ARG A 24 -12.74 63.84 16.90
C ARG A 24 -13.43 63.95 15.53
N ALA A 25 -14.43 64.82 15.42
CA ALA A 25 -15.11 65.07 14.15
C ALA A 25 -14.13 65.65 13.12
N ARG A 26 -13.25 66.56 13.54
CA ARG A 26 -12.22 67.15 12.69
C ARG A 26 -11.17 66.13 12.25
N ALA A 27 -10.64 65.31 13.16
CA ALA A 27 -9.70 64.25 12.82
C ALA A 27 -10.30 63.21 11.84
N THR A 28 -11.60 62.94 11.97
CA THR A 28 -12.32 62.06 11.04
C THR A 28 -12.53 62.72 9.68
N GLU A 29 -12.84 64.02 9.64
CA GLU A 29 -12.99 64.76 8.39
C GLU A 29 -11.65 64.93 7.66
N GLU A 30 -10.55 65.17 8.38
CA GLU A 30 -9.19 65.22 7.84
C GLU A 30 -8.78 63.85 7.26
N LEU A 31 -8.96 62.75 8.01
CA LEU A 31 -8.71 61.40 7.50
C LEU A 31 -9.56 61.09 6.26
N LYS A 32 -10.84 61.48 6.26
CA LYS A 32 -11.73 61.32 5.11
C LYS A 32 -11.26 62.16 3.93
N GLN A 33 -10.83 63.40 4.16
CA GLN A 33 -10.36 64.31 3.12
C GLN A 33 -9.04 63.83 2.50
N ASP A 34 -8.16 63.21 3.29
CA ASP A 34 -6.89 62.65 2.82
C ASP A 34 -7.05 61.28 2.15
N LEU A 35 -8.02 60.48 2.59
CA LEU A 35 -8.29 59.16 2.04
C LEU A 35 -9.14 59.22 0.76
N THR A 36 -10.01 60.24 0.63
CA THR A 36 -10.91 60.39 -0.53
C THR A 36 -10.17 60.40 -1.88
N PRO A 37 -9.06 61.16 -2.07
CA PRO A 37 -8.29 61.16 -3.31
C PRO A 37 -7.69 59.78 -3.62
N ILE A 38 -7.08 59.13 -2.64
CA ILE A 38 -6.42 57.83 -2.80
C ILE A 38 -7.45 56.76 -3.17
N MET A 39 -8.62 56.78 -2.51
CA MET A 39 -9.73 55.88 -2.81
C MET A 39 -10.28 56.10 -4.22
N HIS A 40 -10.45 57.36 -4.62
CA HIS A 40 -10.96 57.71 -5.94
C HIS A 40 -9.98 57.32 -7.06
N ASP A 41 -8.69 57.57 -6.88
CA ASP A 41 -7.67 57.26 -7.88
C ASP A 41 -7.41 55.76 -7.96
N GLY A 42 -7.34 55.07 -6.81
CA GLY A 42 -7.23 53.61 -6.76
C GLY A 42 -8.44 52.91 -7.39
N PHE A 43 -9.66 53.41 -7.15
CA PHE A 43 -10.88 52.88 -7.74
C PHE A 43 -10.92 53.06 -9.27
N LYS A 44 -10.44 54.19 -9.79
CA LYS A 44 -10.31 54.41 -11.24
C LYS A 44 -9.31 53.48 -11.91
N VAL A 45 -8.17 53.24 -11.26
CA VAL A 45 -7.17 52.29 -11.77
C VAL A 45 -7.74 50.88 -11.79
N LEU A 46 -8.40 50.45 -10.72
CA LEU A 46 -9.10 49.16 -10.69
C LEU A 46 -10.16 49.07 -11.80
N MET A 47 -10.99 50.08 -12.00
CA MET A 47 -11.99 50.08 -13.08
C MET A 47 -11.37 50.00 -14.48
N ASN A 48 -10.21 50.62 -14.70
CA ASN A 48 -9.52 50.55 -15.99
C ASN A 48 -8.84 49.19 -16.23
N GLU A 49 -8.15 48.64 -15.22
CA GLU A 49 -7.50 47.34 -15.33
C GLU A 49 -8.52 46.18 -15.39
N PHE A 50 -9.55 46.19 -14.54
CA PHE A 50 -10.62 45.18 -14.52
C PHE A 50 -11.65 45.37 -15.63
N GLY A 51 -11.81 46.58 -16.17
CA GLY A 51 -12.64 46.86 -17.36
C GLY A 51 -12.12 46.23 -18.65
N SER A 52 -10.88 45.71 -18.65
CA SER A 52 -10.33 44.88 -19.73
C SER A 52 -10.73 43.39 -19.64
N ILE A 53 -11.35 42.97 -18.53
CA ILE A 53 -11.94 41.63 -18.37
C ILE A 53 -13.32 41.66 -19.01
N GLU A 54 -13.38 41.27 -20.28
CA GLU A 54 -14.47 41.62 -21.18
C GLU A 54 -15.86 41.23 -20.68
N HIS A 55 -16.04 40.16 -19.90
CA HIS A 55 -17.35 39.73 -19.39
C HIS A 55 -17.28 39.22 -17.94
N GLY A 56 -17.82 39.99 -16.96
CA GLY A 56 -18.27 39.40 -15.69
C GLY A 56 -18.07 40.17 -14.39
N PHE A 57 -17.54 41.41 -14.41
CA PHE A 57 -17.28 42.15 -13.17
C PHE A 57 -18.18 43.38 -13.04
N GLN A 58 -19.22 43.30 -12.19
CA GLN A 58 -20.06 44.45 -11.84
C GLN A 58 -19.61 45.08 -10.51
N LEU A 59 -19.86 46.38 -10.32
CA LEU A 59 -19.52 47.07 -9.05
C LEU A 59 -20.27 46.48 -7.86
N GLU A 60 -21.48 46.00 -8.11
CA GLU A 60 -22.31 45.26 -7.18
C GLU A 60 -21.61 43.97 -6.71
N ASP A 61 -20.90 43.27 -7.60
CA ASP A 61 -20.17 42.05 -7.27
C ASP A 61 -18.94 42.34 -6.39
N LEU A 62 -18.25 43.46 -6.63
CA LEU A 62 -17.14 43.90 -5.79
C LEU A 62 -17.62 44.23 -4.37
N THR A 63 -18.72 44.95 -4.22
CA THR A 63 -19.29 45.26 -2.91
C THR A 63 -19.81 44.01 -2.19
N ALA A 64 -20.43 43.07 -2.93
CA ALA A 64 -20.85 41.78 -2.41
C ALA A 64 -19.65 40.92 -1.97
N PHE A 65 -18.55 40.94 -2.74
CA PHE A 65 -17.31 40.27 -2.41
C PHE A 65 -16.68 40.85 -1.13
N ILE A 66 -16.54 42.18 -1.03
CA ILE A 66 -16.00 42.84 0.17
C ILE A 66 -16.85 42.47 1.40
N LYS A 67 -18.19 42.52 1.28
CA LYS A 67 -19.09 42.13 2.37
C LYS A 67 -18.91 40.66 2.75
N LYS A 68 -18.80 39.76 1.77
CA LYS A 68 -18.59 38.33 2.00
C LYS A 68 -17.21 38.04 2.60
N ALA A 69 -16.18 38.78 2.19
CA ALA A 69 -14.83 38.70 2.75
C ALA A 69 -14.81 39.16 4.21
N MET A 70 -15.48 40.28 4.54
CA MET A 70 -15.62 40.76 5.92
C MET A 70 -16.40 39.76 6.80
N LEU A 71 -17.49 39.19 6.28
CA LEU A 71 -18.27 38.17 7.00
C LEU A 71 -17.50 36.84 7.14
N SER A 72 -16.65 36.53 6.17
CA SER A 72 -15.82 35.32 6.14
C SER A 72 -14.45 35.52 6.80
N ILE A 73 -14.18 36.68 7.42
CA ILE A 73 -12.88 36.97 8.03
C ILE A 73 -12.53 35.93 9.11
N ASN A 74 -13.53 35.48 9.88
CA ASN A 74 -13.36 34.42 10.88
C ASN A 74 -12.94 33.08 10.25
N ASN A 75 -13.49 32.74 9.07
CA ASN A 75 -13.11 31.51 8.36
C ASN A 75 -11.70 31.65 7.75
N MET A 76 -11.32 32.85 7.30
CA MET A 76 -9.98 33.12 6.79
C MET A 76 -8.94 33.07 7.91
N THR A 77 -9.24 33.66 9.07
CA THR A 77 -8.40 33.55 10.28
C THR A 77 -8.24 32.09 10.66
N TYR A 78 -9.34 31.33 10.75
CA TYR A 78 -9.26 29.90 11.02
C TYR A 78 -8.40 29.13 10.00
N MET A 79 -8.49 29.46 8.72
CA MET A 79 -7.66 28.85 7.69
C MET A 79 -6.17 29.20 7.85
N LEU A 80 -5.86 30.44 8.21
CA LEU A 80 -4.49 30.87 8.51
C LEU A 80 -3.93 30.14 9.72
N ASP A 81 -4.72 30.01 10.80
CA ASP A 81 -4.34 29.23 11.98
C ASP A 81 -4.09 27.75 11.62
N LYS A 82 -4.92 27.18 10.72
CA LYS A 82 -4.73 25.80 10.24
C LYS A 82 -3.51 25.64 9.33
N LEU A 83 -3.14 26.68 8.57
CA LEU A 83 -1.92 26.68 7.79
C LEU A 83 -0.69 26.75 8.71
N GLU A 84 -0.77 27.49 9.82
CA GLU A 84 0.26 27.49 10.86
C GLU A 84 0.44 26.08 11.46
N ASP A 85 -0.65 25.41 11.83
CA ASP A 85 -0.64 24.02 12.30
C ASP A 85 0.00 23.07 11.25
N ALA A 86 -0.32 23.25 9.96
CA ALA A 86 0.21 22.43 8.87
C ALA A 86 1.71 22.69 8.62
N ILE A 87 2.15 23.94 8.75
CA ILE A 87 3.55 24.33 8.66
C ILE A 87 4.34 23.73 9.84
N ASP A 88 3.77 23.72 11.05
CA ASP A 88 4.43 23.12 12.21
C ASP A 88 4.50 21.59 12.12
N LEU A 89 3.47 20.96 11.58
CA LEU A 89 3.53 19.55 11.19
C LEU A 89 4.62 19.30 10.13
N TRP A 90 4.71 20.16 9.12
CA TRP A 90 5.74 20.06 8.09
C TRP A 90 7.15 20.18 8.68
N LYS A 91 7.41 21.18 9.53
CA LYS A 91 8.69 21.34 10.25
C LYS A 91 9.04 20.12 11.11
N THR A 92 8.04 19.41 11.62
CA THR A 92 8.24 18.20 12.42
C THR A 92 8.57 16.99 11.53
N ILE A 93 7.94 16.88 10.36
CA ILE A 93 8.11 15.77 9.43
C ILE A 93 9.34 15.95 8.53
N GLU A 94 9.69 17.17 8.16
CA GLU A 94 10.78 17.52 7.24
C GLU A 94 12.12 16.84 7.62
N PRO A 95 12.59 16.90 8.88
CA PRO A 95 13.82 16.21 9.29
C PRO A 95 13.72 14.68 9.16
N LEU A 96 12.55 14.10 9.47
CA LEU A 96 12.31 12.67 9.33
C LEU A 96 12.30 12.26 7.85
N MET A 97 11.74 13.09 6.97
CA MET A 97 11.74 12.86 5.53
C MET A 97 13.14 12.95 4.95
N HIS A 98 13.94 13.95 5.35
CA HIS A 98 15.33 14.08 4.88
C HIS A 98 16.20 12.88 5.21
N SER A 99 15.94 12.20 6.33
CA SER A 99 16.66 10.97 6.70
C SER A 99 16.02 9.71 6.13
N SER A 100 14.69 9.62 6.09
CA SER A 100 13.98 8.39 5.72
C SER A 100 13.80 8.22 4.22
N VAL A 101 13.63 9.30 3.45
CA VAL A 101 13.43 9.23 2.00
C VAL A 101 14.66 8.63 1.30
N PRO A 102 15.91 9.06 1.58
CA PRO A 102 17.08 8.41 0.98
C PRO A 102 17.18 6.93 1.32
N GLN A 103 16.94 6.55 2.58
CA GLN A 103 16.96 5.16 3.01
C GLN A 103 15.88 4.32 2.32
N LEU A 104 14.69 4.88 2.11
CA LEU A 104 13.62 4.22 1.37
C LEU A 104 14.00 4.06 -0.10
N ILE A 105 14.60 5.07 -0.72
CA ILE A 105 15.09 5.00 -2.11
C ILE A 105 16.16 3.92 -2.23
N GLU A 106 17.16 3.89 -1.35
CA GLU A 106 18.20 2.85 -1.35
C GLU A 106 17.61 1.45 -1.15
N TYR A 107 16.66 1.30 -0.23
CA TYR A 107 15.98 0.03 -0.02
C TYR A 107 15.18 -0.41 -1.25
N LEU A 108 14.44 0.49 -1.88
CA LEU A 108 13.68 0.20 -3.10
C LEU A 108 14.62 -0.12 -4.27
N ASP A 109 15.76 0.57 -4.38
CA ASP A 109 16.78 0.29 -5.38
C ASP A 109 17.42 -1.10 -5.15
N GLU A 110 17.70 -1.48 -3.89
CA GLU A 110 18.17 -2.83 -3.57
C GLU A 110 17.14 -3.89 -3.97
N LEU A 111 15.86 -3.65 -3.71
CA LEU A 111 14.78 -4.55 -4.13
C LEU A 111 14.69 -4.65 -5.66
N GLU A 112 14.89 -3.54 -6.37
CA GLU A 112 14.92 -3.52 -7.83
C GLU A 112 16.11 -4.29 -8.39
N GLN A 113 17.33 -4.03 -7.91
CA GLN A 113 18.56 -4.72 -8.31
C GLN A 113 18.49 -6.23 -8.03
N ARG A 114 17.85 -6.63 -6.93
CA ARG A 114 17.62 -8.04 -6.58
C ARG A 114 16.48 -8.67 -7.40
N GLY A 115 15.84 -7.93 -8.30
CA GLY A 115 14.77 -8.42 -9.16
C GLY A 115 13.47 -8.72 -8.43
N VAL A 116 13.27 -8.16 -7.23
CA VAL A 116 12.08 -8.42 -6.41
C VAL A 116 10.83 -7.88 -7.10
N PHE A 117 10.88 -6.67 -7.68
CA PHE A 117 9.75 -6.11 -8.42
C PHE A 117 9.39 -6.93 -9.67
N GLU A 118 10.39 -7.38 -10.43
CA GLU A 118 10.18 -8.26 -11.58
C GLU A 118 9.55 -9.59 -11.19
N THR A 119 10.02 -10.18 -10.10
CA THR A 119 9.44 -11.42 -9.55
C THR A 119 7.98 -11.22 -9.14
N TYR A 120 7.67 -10.09 -8.48
CA TYR A 120 6.30 -9.75 -8.11
C TYR A 120 5.39 -9.51 -9.31
N ARG A 121 5.87 -8.80 -10.34
CA ARG A 121 5.14 -8.62 -11.61
C ARG A 121 4.84 -9.95 -12.28
N ALA A 122 5.85 -10.81 -12.43
CA ALA A 122 5.68 -12.15 -13.00
C ALA A 122 4.65 -12.98 -12.21
N MET A 123 4.65 -12.88 -10.88
CA MET A 123 3.67 -13.55 -10.02
C MET A 123 2.24 -12.99 -10.18
N ILE A 124 2.10 -11.68 -10.42
CA ILE A 124 0.79 -11.07 -10.73
C ILE A 124 0.32 -11.55 -12.11
N ASP A 125 1.20 -11.59 -13.11
CA ASP A 125 0.87 -12.05 -14.46
C ASP A 125 0.46 -13.52 -14.49
N ILE A 126 1.15 -14.38 -13.74
CA ILE A 126 0.77 -15.79 -13.57
C ILE A 126 -0.63 -15.87 -12.96
N ARG A 127 -0.90 -15.08 -11.90
CA ARG A 127 -2.23 -15.05 -11.26
C ARG A 127 -3.31 -14.57 -12.22
N ALA A 128 -3.04 -13.57 -13.04
CA ALA A 128 -3.96 -13.07 -14.07
C ALA A 128 -4.26 -14.17 -15.11
N LYS A 129 -3.23 -14.82 -15.67
CA LYS A 129 -3.40 -15.92 -16.64
C LYS A 129 -4.16 -17.10 -16.06
N VAL A 130 -3.90 -17.44 -14.80
CA VAL A 130 -4.62 -18.50 -14.09
C VAL A 130 -6.09 -18.10 -13.90
N ALA A 131 -6.40 -16.85 -13.54
CA ALA A 131 -7.77 -16.36 -13.40
C ALA A 131 -8.54 -16.26 -14.73
N GLU A 132 -7.86 -15.95 -15.84
CA GLU A 132 -8.46 -15.95 -17.19
C GLU A 132 -8.77 -17.38 -17.67
N THR A 133 -7.88 -18.33 -17.38
CA THR A 133 -8.03 -19.72 -17.85
C THR A 133 -8.94 -20.54 -16.94
N TYR A 134 -8.90 -20.27 -15.64
CA TYR A 134 -9.63 -20.98 -14.61
C TYR A 134 -10.40 -19.95 -13.77
N GLY A 135 -11.73 -20.03 -13.80
CA GLY A 135 -12.57 -19.14 -12.98
C GLY A 135 -12.28 -19.26 -11.48
N VAL A 136 -12.73 -18.27 -10.70
CA VAL A 136 -12.47 -18.17 -9.24
C VAL A 136 -12.81 -19.45 -8.48
N GLU A 137 -13.88 -20.15 -8.87
CA GLU A 137 -14.30 -21.42 -8.28
C GLU A 137 -13.28 -22.55 -8.54
N ASN A 138 -12.70 -22.59 -9.74
CA ASN A 138 -11.69 -23.58 -10.13
C ASN A 138 -10.35 -23.31 -9.45
N ILE A 139 -9.99 -22.04 -9.23
CA ILE A 139 -8.79 -21.67 -8.46
C ILE A 139 -8.93 -22.12 -7.00
N ARG A 140 -10.13 -21.97 -6.41
CA ARG A 140 -10.40 -22.40 -5.04
C ARG A 140 -10.25 -23.92 -4.90
N ASN A 141 -10.77 -24.68 -5.86
CA ASN A 141 -10.63 -26.14 -5.92
C ASN A 141 -9.20 -26.59 -6.30
N MET A 142 -8.43 -25.78 -7.03
CA MET A 142 -7.01 -26.03 -7.32
C MET A 142 -6.12 -25.83 -6.10
N GLY A 143 -6.54 -25.06 -5.09
CA GLY A 143 -5.75 -24.83 -3.88
C GLY A 143 -5.27 -26.14 -3.24
N ASP A 144 -6.18 -27.10 -3.07
CA ASP A 144 -5.86 -28.43 -2.51
C ASP A 144 -4.94 -29.23 -3.42
N SER A 145 -5.13 -29.09 -4.74
CA SER A 145 -4.28 -29.73 -5.74
C SER A 145 -2.86 -29.15 -5.73
N PHE A 146 -2.70 -27.84 -5.53
CA PHE A 146 -1.39 -27.20 -5.39
C PHE A 146 -0.69 -27.65 -4.11
N VAL A 147 -1.40 -27.72 -2.98
CA VAL A 147 -0.83 -28.24 -1.72
C VAL A 147 -0.39 -29.69 -1.89
N PHE A 148 -1.17 -30.53 -2.57
CA PHE A 148 -0.78 -31.90 -2.92
C PHE A 148 0.49 -31.95 -3.79
N LEU A 149 0.57 -31.14 -4.85
CA LEU A 149 1.75 -31.07 -5.73
C LEU A 149 3.01 -30.62 -4.96
N ILE A 150 2.89 -29.62 -4.09
CA ILE A 150 3.99 -29.17 -3.22
C ILE A 150 4.41 -30.30 -2.26
N GLY A 151 3.45 -31.00 -1.67
CA GLY A 151 3.74 -32.16 -0.82
C GLY A 151 4.44 -33.30 -1.57
N MET A 152 4.16 -33.49 -2.86
CA MET A 152 4.94 -34.42 -3.69
C MET A 152 6.35 -33.93 -3.95
N LEU A 153 6.55 -32.63 -4.25
CA LEU A 153 7.89 -32.06 -4.41
C LEU A 153 8.74 -32.21 -3.13
N GLU A 154 8.12 -32.03 -1.95
CA GLU A 154 8.76 -32.30 -0.66
C GLU A 154 9.20 -33.77 -0.54
N LYS A 155 8.33 -34.71 -0.92
CA LYS A 155 8.65 -36.16 -0.93
C LYS A 155 9.74 -36.52 -1.95
N LEU A 156 9.79 -35.85 -3.11
CA LEU A 156 10.88 -36.00 -4.08
C LEU A 156 12.21 -35.43 -3.55
N GLY A 157 12.15 -34.56 -2.55
CA GLY A 157 13.30 -34.11 -1.77
C GLY A 157 13.88 -35.17 -0.83
N ASP A 158 13.13 -36.23 -0.51
CA ASP A 158 13.58 -37.29 0.38
C ASP A 158 14.76 -38.07 -0.26
N PRO A 159 15.89 -38.24 0.47
CA PRO A 159 17.06 -38.96 -0.04
C PRO A 159 16.76 -40.37 -0.56
N LYS A 160 15.80 -41.09 0.05
CA LYS A 160 15.43 -42.45 -0.39
C LYS A 160 14.72 -42.42 -1.75
N VAL A 161 13.87 -41.43 -1.97
CA VAL A 161 13.15 -41.27 -3.25
C VAL A 161 14.12 -40.84 -4.35
N ARG A 162 15.05 -39.94 -4.05
CA ARG A 162 16.13 -39.57 -4.99
C ARG A 162 16.99 -40.77 -5.37
N MET A 163 17.42 -41.56 -4.39
CA MET A 163 18.21 -42.77 -4.63
C MET A 163 17.47 -43.79 -5.51
N MET A 164 16.14 -43.93 -5.35
CA MET A 164 15.34 -44.78 -6.24
C MET A 164 15.26 -44.23 -7.66
N ILE A 165 15.03 -42.92 -7.82
CA ILE A 165 14.93 -42.27 -9.13
C ILE A 165 16.27 -42.31 -9.87
N GLU A 166 17.36 -41.97 -9.19
CA GLU A 166 18.72 -42.04 -9.73
C GLU A 166 19.10 -43.47 -10.07
N GLY A 167 18.79 -44.43 -9.20
CA GLY A 167 19.03 -45.86 -9.45
C GLY A 167 18.28 -46.38 -10.68
N ALA A 168 17.00 -45.99 -10.84
CA ALA A 168 16.22 -46.34 -12.01
C ALA A 168 16.78 -45.67 -13.28
N ALA A 169 17.09 -44.38 -13.23
CA ALA A 169 17.64 -43.63 -14.36
C ALA A 169 19.00 -44.18 -14.82
N ASN A 170 19.87 -44.53 -13.87
CA ASN A 170 21.15 -45.17 -14.16
C ASN A 170 20.95 -46.56 -14.78
N ALA A 171 20.02 -47.36 -14.25
CA ALA A 171 19.69 -48.66 -14.83
C ALA A 171 19.21 -48.54 -16.29
N PHE A 172 18.35 -47.56 -16.61
CA PHE A 172 17.91 -47.32 -17.98
C PHE A 172 19.02 -46.74 -18.89
N SER A 173 19.98 -46.02 -18.32
CA SER A 173 21.11 -45.45 -19.08
C SER A 173 22.19 -46.49 -19.37
N GLU A 174 22.40 -47.45 -18.47
CA GLU A 174 23.35 -48.56 -18.63
C GLU A 174 22.79 -49.69 -19.51
N LEU A 175 21.47 -49.86 -19.55
CA LEU A 175 20.79 -50.82 -20.41
C LEU A 175 20.69 -50.28 -21.84
N ASP A 176 21.62 -50.71 -22.71
CA ASP A 176 21.47 -50.53 -24.15
C ASP A 176 20.41 -51.50 -24.69
N LEU A 177 19.14 -51.06 -24.63
CA LEU A 177 17.96 -51.84 -25.07
C LEU A 177 18.04 -52.30 -26.53
N THR A 178 18.94 -51.73 -27.34
CA THR A 178 19.15 -52.13 -28.73
C THR A 178 20.10 -53.32 -28.90
N LYS A 179 20.84 -53.68 -27.83
CA LYS A 179 21.81 -54.78 -27.82
C LYS A 179 21.41 -55.94 -26.90
N VAL A 180 20.23 -55.89 -26.29
CA VAL A 180 19.77 -56.95 -25.39
C VAL A 180 19.44 -58.20 -26.22
N GLU A 181 20.29 -59.21 -26.15
CA GLU A 181 20.05 -60.51 -26.79
C GLU A 181 18.87 -61.23 -26.14
N ALA A 182 18.05 -61.88 -26.96
CA ALA A 182 16.91 -62.65 -26.47
C ALA A 182 17.40 -63.79 -25.56
N THR A 183 17.02 -63.73 -24.28
CA THR A 183 17.43 -64.75 -23.32
C THR A 183 16.53 -65.98 -23.46
N GLY A 184 17.10 -67.12 -23.86
CA GLY A 184 16.36 -68.38 -23.95
C GLY A 184 15.91 -68.92 -22.59
N PRO A 185 15.02 -69.93 -22.53
CA PRO A 185 14.40 -70.42 -21.28
C PRO A 185 15.40 -70.82 -20.19
N ILE A 186 16.53 -71.43 -20.57
CA ILE A 186 17.61 -71.81 -19.65
C ILE A 186 18.41 -70.58 -19.19
N GLY A 187 18.65 -69.62 -20.09
CA GLY A 187 19.29 -68.35 -19.76
C GLY A 187 18.45 -67.52 -18.79
N LEU A 188 17.12 -67.62 -18.88
CA LEU A 188 16.17 -66.93 -17.99
C LEU A 188 16.28 -67.47 -16.57
N VAL A 189 16.28 -68.81 -16.42
CA VAL A 189 16.47 -69.47 -15.12
C VAL A 189 17.86 -69.18 -14.54
N LYS A 190 18.91 -69.19 -15.36
CA LYS A 190 20.28 -68.86 -14.93
C LYS A 190 20.42 -67.38 -14.54
N GLY A 191 19.78 -66.47 -15.28
CA GLY A 191 19.75 -65.04 -15.00
C GLY A 191 19.07 -64.73 -13.67
N MET A 192 17.93 -65.39 -13.42
CA MET A 192 17.22 -65.32 -12.13
C MET A 192 17.98 -65.96 -10.97
N ALA A 193 18.93 -66.86 -11.24
CA ALA A 193 19.74 -67.49 -10.20
C ALA A 193 20.84 -66.57 -9.64
N SER A 194 21.18 -65.47 -10.33
CA SER A 194 22.18 -64.50 -9.89
C SER A 194 21.77 -63.81 -8.59
N GLN A 195 22.76 -63.41 -7.78
CA GLN A 195 22.54 -62.68 -6.52
C GLN A 195 21.82 -61.35 -6.77
N ASP A 196 22.18 -60.64 -7.85
CA ASP A 196 21.61 -59.34 -8.19
C ASP A 196 20.14 -59.46 -8.64
N ALA A 197 19.80 -60.46 -9.47
CA ALA A 197 18.42 -60.69 -9.89
C ALA A 197 17.52 -61.08 -8.69
N LYS A 198 18.02 -61.94 -7.79
CA LYS A 198 17.31 -62.30 -6.56
C LYS A 198 17.08 -61.08 -5.66
N ARG A 199 18.09 -60.22 -5.52
CA ARG A 199 18.00 -58.99 -4.73
C ARG A 199 16.99 -58.00 -5.33
N GLY A 200 17.00 -57.82 -6.66
CA GLY A 200 16.02 -57.01 -7.38
C GLY A 200 14.58 -57.52 -7.21
N LEU A 201 14.38 -58.84 -7.36
CA LEU A 201 13.07 -59.48 -7.13
C LEU A 201 12.60 -59.33 -5.68
N GLY A 202 13.50 -59.45 -4.71
CA GLY A 202 13.20 -59.22 -3.30
C GLY A 202 12.74 -57.79 -3.00
N ILE A 203 13.40 -56.79 -3.58
CA ILE A 203 12.99 -55.38 -3.48
C ILE A 203 11.60 -55.18 -4.08
N MET A 204 11.33 -55.72 -5.27
CA MET A 204 10.02 -55.64 -5.92
C MET A 204 8.91 -56.29 -5.09
N LEU A 205 9.19 -57.43 -4.45
CA LEU A 205 8.27 -58.13 -3.55
C LEU A 205 7.95 -57.29 -2.31
N GLU A 206 8.95 -56.70 -1.66
CA GLU A 206 8.76 -55.81 -0.51
C GLU A 206 7.99 -54.53 -0.89
N MET A 207 8.28 -53.93 -2.05
CA MET A 207 7.52 -52.80 -2.56
C MET A 207 6.06 -53.18 -2.81
N THR A 208 5.80 -54.34 -3.43
CA THR A 208 4.46 -54.84 -3.68
C THR A 208 3.69 -55.08 -2.38
N LYS A 209 4.34 -55.70 -1.38
CA LYS A 209 3.76 -55.93 -0.05
C LYS A 209 3.43 -54.64 0.67
N THR A 210 4.34 -53.67 0.60
CA THR A 210 4.16 -52.33 1.18
C THR A 210 2.99 -51.60 0.53
N LEU A 211 2.92 -51.60 -0.81
CA LEU A 211 1.79 -51.00 -1.56
C LEU A 211 0.46 -51.69 -1.23
N GLY A 212 0.45 -53.01 -1.10
CA GLY A 212 -0.75 -53.78 -0.69
C GLY A 212 -1.22 -53.48 0.74
N THR A 213 -0.34 -52.95 1.59
CA THR A 213 -0.66 -52.55 2.98
C THR A 213 -1.13 -51.09 3.06
N ILE A 214 -0.76 -50.26 2.07
CA ILE A 214 -1.14 -48.83 1.95
C ILE A 214 -2.46 -48.66 1.17
N GLY A 215 -3.01 -49.74 0.60
CA GLY A 215 -4.13 -49.70 -0.34
C GLY A 215 -5.41 -49.01 0.17
N LEU A 216 -5.75 -47.90 -0.50
CA LEU A 216 -7.08 -47.28 -0.70
C LEU A 216 -7.54 -46.10 0.17
N GLU A 217 -6.70 -45.47 0.99
CA GLU A 217 -7.04 -44.15 1.55
C GLU A 217 -6.01 -43.11 1.10
N VAL A 218 -6.42 -42.23 0.18
CA VAL A 218 -5.73 -40.96 -0.04
C VAL A 218 -6.10 -40.09 1.16
N PRO A 219 -5.19 -39.86 2.13
CA PRO A 219 -5.53 -39.03 3.27
C PRO A 219 -5.89 -37.63 2.77
N LYS A 220 -7.04 -37.12 3.20
CA LYS A 220 -7.46 -35.76 2.83
C LYS A 220 -6.40 -34.77 3.31
N VAL A 221 -6.15 -33.72 2.51
CA VAL A 221 -5.09 -32.72 2.77
C VAL A 221 -5.16 -32.18 4.21
N ASP A 222 -6.38 -32.02 4.74
CA ASP A 222 -6.64 -31.58 6.11
C ASP A 222 -6.08 -32.54 7.19
N GLU A 223 -6.15 -33.85 6.98
CA GLU A 223 -5.66 -34.85 7.94
C GLU A 223 -4.13 -34.96 7.95
N VAL A 224 -3.48 -34.61 6.84
CA VAL A 224 -2.02 -34.56 6.75
C VAL A 224 -1.49 -33.28 7.40
N ALA A 225 -2.19 -32.16 7.20
CA ALA A 225 -1.88 -30.90 7.84
C ALA A 225 -2.08 -30.98 9.37
N ALA A 226 -3.17 -31.58 9.84
CA ALA A 226 -3.44 -31.80 11.26
C ALA A 226 -2.36 -32.68 11.93
N ARG A 227 -2.00 -33.82 11.31
CA ARG A 227 -0.93 -34.69 11.83
C ARG A 227 0.44 -34.03 11.87
N LYS A 228 0.79 -33.22 10.85
CA LYS A 228 2.05 -32.45 10.87
C LYS A 228 2.02 -31.37 11.96
N ALA A 229 0.89 -30.71 12.21
CA ALA A 229 0.77 -29.71 13.27
C ALA A 229 0.89 -30.33 14.68
N GLU A 230 0.28 -31.49 14.91
CA GLU A 230 0.39 -32.25 16.17
C GLU A 230 1.83 -32.70 16.44
N ALA A 231 2.52 -33.24 15.43
CA ALA A 231 3.92 -33.67 15.56
C ALA A 231 4.90 -32.52 15.84
N VAL A 232 4.59 -31.29 15.39
CA VAL A 232 5.39 -30.09 15.69
C VAL A 232 5.11 -29.58 17.10
N SER A 233 3.88 -29.73 17.60
CA SER A 233 3.52 -29.36 18.97
C SER A 233 4.15 -30.29 20.03
N GLU A 234 4.34 -31.57 19.73
CA GLU A 234 5.03 -32.51 20.64
C GLU A 234 6.54 -32.30 20.70
N LYS A 235 7.15 -31.80 19.62
CA LYS A 235 8.60 -31.53 19.56
C LYS A 235 9.03 -30.25 20.28
N ASN A 236 8.07 -29.38 20.60
CA ASN A 236 8.28 -28.08 21.26
C ASN A 236 7.81 -28.07 22.73
N LYS A 237 7.53 -29.24 23.32
CA LYS A 237 7.41 -29.46 24.76
C LYS A 237 8.64 -30.16 25.29
#